data_AF-A0A5E4W6I8-F1
#
_entry.id   AF-A0A5E4W6I8-F1
#
_cell.length_a   1.000
_cell.length_b   1.000
_cell.length_c   1.000
_cell.angle_alpha   90.00
_cell.angle_beta   90.00
_cell.angle_gamma   90.00
#
_symmetry.space_group_name_H-M   'P 1'
#
loop_
_entity.id
_entity.type
_entity.pdbx_description
1 polymer ?
#
loop_
_entity_poly.entity_id
_entity_poly.type
_entity_poly.pdbx_seq_one_letter_code
_entity_poly.pdbx_strand_id
1 'polypeptide(L)'
;MFRGEFVGLNGGADFYADDVSGLRREGELSLKVFLEECARRGVEPQKQFSGKFVIRLNPKAHEAAAIAAAAHGQSLNQWVADTLEQAAHA
;
A
#
# COMPACT_ATOMS: atom_id res chain seq x y z
N MET A 1 11.93 -16.31 -16.93
CA MET A 1 10.55 -15.94 -16.60
C MET A 1 10.54 -14.91 -15.48
N PHE A 2 10.00 -13.73 -15.78
CA PHE A 2 9.79 -12.62 -14.86
C PHE A 2 8.32 -12.55 -14.44
N ARG A 3 8.06 -11.99 -13.26
CA ARG A 3 6.71 -11.65 -12.76
C ARG A 3 6.60 -10.13 -12.63
N GLY A 4 5.48 -9.58 -13.06
CA GLY A 4 5.08 -8.22 -12.78
C GLY A 4 3.80 -8.18 -11.96
N GLU A 5 3.68 -7.14 -11.13
CA GLU A 5 2.47 -6.84 -10.37
C GLU A 5 2.20 -5.33 -10.42
N PHE A 6 0.92 -4.96 -10.35
CA PHE A 6 0.52 -3.57 -10.22
C PHE A 6 0.27 -3.24 -8.76
N VAL A 7 0.97 -2.23 -8.25
CA VAL A 7 0.71 -1.69 -6.92
C VAL A 7 -0.49 -0.75 -6.93
N GLY A 8 -1.26 -0.75 -5.85
CA GLY A 8 -2.38 0.18 -5.68
C GLY A 8 -3.69 -0.24 -6.36
N LEU A 9 -3.76 -1.42 -6.97
CA LEU A 9 -5.05 -1.99 -7.40
C LEU A 9 -5.80 -2.63 -6.23
N ASN A 10 -7.13 -2.67 -6.33
CA ASN A 10 -8.01 -3.30 -5.33
C ASN A 10 -8.01 -4.84 -5.39
N GLY A 11 -7.23 -5.42 -6.31
CA GLY A 11 -7.11 -6.85 -6.56
C GLY A 11 -5.83 -7.16 -7.35
N GLY A 12 -5.60 -8.44 -7.62
CA GLY A 12 -4.42 -8.89 -8.37
C GLY A 12 -4.60 -8.73 -9.89
N ALA A 13 -3.58 -8.20 -10.54
CA ALA A 13 -3.45 -8.15 -11.99
C ALA A 13 -2.03 -8.59 -12.39
N ASP A 14 -1.56 -9.69 -11.81
CA ASP A 14 -0.22 -10.21 -12.03
C ASP A 14 -0.04 -10.72 -13.47
N PHE A 15 1.18 -10.63 -13.97
CA PHE A 15 1.53 -11.05 -15.33
C PHE A 15 2.95 -11.61 -15.38
N TYR A 16 3.24 -12.39 -16.42
CA TYR A 16 4.50 -13.11 -16.55
C TYR A 16 4.99 -13.07 -17.99
N ALA A 17 6.30 -12.97 -18.19
CA ALA A 17 6.93 -13.03 -19.50
C ALA A 17 8.39 -13.47 -19.42
N ASP A 18 9.00 -13.85 -20.53
CA ASP A 18 10.40 -14.29 -20.57
C ASP A 18 11.41 -13.16 -20.78
N ASP A 19 10.93 -11.96 -21.13
CA ASP A 19 11.76 -10.77 -21.30
C ASP A 19 11.00 -9.48 -20.90
N VAL A 20 11.72 -8.35 -20.87
CA VAL A 20 11.20 -7.04 -20.44
C VAL A 20 10.14 -6.48 -21.40
N SER A 21 10.32 -6.69 -22.71
CA SER A 21 9.34 -6.24 -23.72
C SER A 21 8.03 -7.01 -23.58
N GLY A 22 8.12 -8.31 -23.34
CA GLY A 22 7.00 -9.19 -23.02
C GLY A 22 6.33 -8.77 -21.72
N LEU A 23 7.08 -8.46 -20.66
CA LEU A 23 6.53 -7.95 -19.39
C LEU A 23 5.64 -6.72 -19.63
N ARG A 24 6.10 -5.76 -20.43
CA ARG A 24 5.30 -4.56 -20.74
C ARG A 24 4.00 -4.91 -21.46
N ARG A 25 4.06 -5.75 -22.49
CA ARG A 25 2.88 -6.18 -23.26
C ARG A 25 1.88 -6.94 -22.40
N GLU A 26 2.35 -7.93 -21.65
CA GLU A 26 1.50 -8.73 -20.77
C GLU A 26 0.92 -7.90 -19.62
N GLY A 27 1.67 -6.91 -19.13
CA GLY A 27 1.19 -5.94 -18.15
C GLY A 27 0.06 -5.06 -18.69
N GLU A 28 0.21 -4.49 -19.89
CA GLU A 28 -0.84 -3.69 -20.56
C GLU A 28 -2.12 -4.51 -20.76
N LEU A 29 -1.99 -5.78 -21.19
CA LEU A 29 -3.12 -6.69 -21.35
C LEU A 29 -3.80 -7.04 -20.02
N SER A 30 -3.02 -7.43 -19.01
CA SER A 30 -3.52 -7.80 -17.68
C SER A 30 -4.28 -6.65 -17.02
N LEU A 31 -3.71 -5.43 -17.09
CA LEU A 31 -4.36 -4.23 -16.55
C LEU A 31 -5.68 -3.93 -17.27
N LYS A 32 -5.71 -4.03 -18.61
CA LYS A 32 -6.93 -3.81 -19.39
C LYS A 32 -8.04 -4.78 -18.95
N VAL A 33 -7.74 -6.07 -18.89
CA VAL A 33 -8.71 -7.10 -18.48
C VAL A 33 -9.22 -6.84 -17.05
N PHE A 34 -8.31 -6.47 -16.14
CA PHE A 34 -8.67 -6.13 -14.77
C PHE A 34 -9.63 -4.93 -14.68
N LEU A 35 -9.36 -3.85 -15.43
CA LEU A 35 -10.21 -2.65 -15.44
C LEU A 35 -11.58 -2.92 -16.06
N GLU A 36 -11.64 -3.70 -17.15
CA GLU A 36 -12.90 -4.13 -17.77
C GLU A 36 -13.76 -4.94 -16.79
N GLU A 37 -13.14 -5.85 -16.04
CA GLU A 37 -13.82 -6.66 -15.04
C GLU A 37 -14.30 -5.81 -13.84
N CYS A 38 -13.50 -4.83 -13.41
CA CYS A 38 -13.91 -3.88 -12.37
C CYS A 38 -15.15 -3.07 -12.81
N ALA A 39 -15.15 -2.58 -14.05
CA ALA A 39 -16.28 -1.86 -14.63
C ALA A 39 -17.53 -2.75 -14.73
N ARG A 40 -17.37 -4.00 -15.19
CA ARG A 40 -18.46 -4.98 -15.28
C ARG A 40 -19.11 -5.27 -13.93
N ARG A 41 -18.32 -5.26 -12.86
CA ARG A 41 -18.78 -5.54 -11.49
C ARG A 41 -19.19 -4.28 -10.71
N GLY A 42 -18.98 -3.09 -11.25
CA GLY A 42 -19.23 -1.82 -10.56
C GLY A 42 -18.36 -1.64 -9.32
N VAL A 43 -17.11 -2.10 -9.36
CA VAL A 43 -16.14 -1.97 -8.25
C VAL A 43 -15.01 -1.02 -8.62
N GLU A 44 -14.52 -0.25 -7.65
CA GLU A 44 -13.44 0.71 -7.90
C GLU A 44 -12.08 0.03 -8.04
N PRO A 45 -11.39 0.12 -9.19
CA PRO A 45 -10.18 -0.66 -9.46
C PRO A 45 -8.99 -0.27 -8.59
N GLN A 46 -9.01 0.92 -7.97
CA GLN A 46 -7.96 1.39 -7.09
C GLN A 46 -8.19 0.92 -5.66
N LYS A 47 -7.11 0.54 -4.99
CA LYS A 47 -7.11 0.22 -3.57
C LYS A 47 -7.53 1.45 -2.79
N GLN A 48 -8.57 1.29 -1.98
CA GLN A 48 -9.00 2.33 -1.06
C GLN A 48 -8.31 2.14 0.29
N PHE A 49 -7.87 3.25 0.88
CA PHE A 49 -7.22 3.26 2.18
C PHE A 49 -8.15 3.90 3.22
N SER A 50 -8.49 3.16 4.27
CA SER A 50 -9.48 3.58 5.27
C SER A 50 -8.93 4.58 6.30
N GLY A 51 -7.64 4.87 6.29
CA GLY A 51 -6.93 5.61 7.33
C GLY A 51 -6.76 4.84 8.65
N LYS A 52 -7.35 3.65 8.79
CA LYS A 52 -7.21 2.82 9.99
C LYS A 52 -5.94 1.98 9.90
N PHE A 53 -5.01 2.24 10.82
CA PHE A 53 -3.74 1.52 10.91
C PHE A 53 -3.59 0.92 12.30
N VAL A 54 -3.79 -0.40 12.41
CA VAL A 54 -3.64 -1.15 13.68
C VAL A 54 -2.35 -1.95 13.62
N ILE A 55 -1.44 -1.66 14.55
CA ILE A 55 -0.12 -2.30 14.61
C ILE A 55 0.10 -3.00 15.94
N ARG A 56 0.88 -4.08 15.90
CA ARG A 56 1.42 -4.74 17.10
C ARG A 56 2.85 -4.29 17.26
N LEU A 57 3.18 -3.74 18.43
CA LEU A 57 4.51 -3.29 18.78
C LEU A 57 5.08 -4.16 19.89
N ASN A 58 6.40 -4.32 19.89
CA ASN A 58 7.11 -4.80 21.07
C ASN A 58 6.84 -3.82 22.24
N PRO A 59 6.61 -4.31 23.47
CA PRO A 59 6.38 -3.45 24.64
C PRO A 59 7.41 -2.32 24.80
N LYS A 60 8.70 -2.58 24.55
CA LYS A 60 9.76 -1.56 24.63
C LYS A 60 9.63 -0.48 23.58
N ALA A 61 9.22 -0.84 22.37
CA ALA A 61 8.99 0.12 21.29
C ALA A 61 7.75 0.98 21.58
N HIS A 62 6.70 0.37 22.13
CA HIS A 62 5.50 1.08 22.55
C HIS A 62 5.79 2.09 23.69
N GLU A 63 6.58 1.69 24.69
CA GLU A 63 7.03 2.58 25.76
C GLU A 63 7.83 3.77 25.22
N ALA A 64 8.82 3.51 24.37
CA ALA A 64 9.63 4.58 23.77
C ALA A 64 8.77 5.56 22.96
N ALA A 65 7.80 5.05 22.17
CA ALA A 65 6.88 5.89 21.41
C ALA A 65 5.96 6.73 22.31
N ALA A 66 5.47 6.16 23.42
CA ALA A 66 4.63 6.88 24.37
C ALA A 66 5.39 8.02 25.07
N ILE A 67 6.65 7.78 25.45
CA ILE A 67 7.53 8.80 26.04
C ILE A 67 7.82 9.91 25.02
N ALA A 68 8.14 9.54 23.76
CA ALA A 68 8.38 10.52 22.70
C ALA A 68 7.13 11.38 22.44
N ALA A 69 5.96 10.77 22.31
CA ALA A 69 4.70 11.50 22.13
C ALA A 69 4.45 12.50 23.27
N ALA A 70 4.67 12.09 24.52
CA ALA A 70 4.52 12.96 25.68
C ALA A 70 5.52 14.13 25.66
N ALA A 71 6.78 13.89 25.28
CA ALA A 71 7.80 14.93 25.16
C ALA A 71 7.47 15.97 24.09
N HIS A 72 6.72 15.57 23.04
CA HIS A 72 6.22 16.45 21.99
C HIS A 72 4.87 17.10 22.33
N GLY A 73 4.27 16.80 23.49
CA GLY A 73 2.94 17.32 23.85
C GLY A 73 1.80 16.77 22.97
N GLN A 74 2.00 15.59 22.37
CA GLN A 74 1.08 14.97 21.44
C GLN A 74 0.46 13.71 22.03
N SER A 75 -0.71 13.32 21.52
CA SER A 75 -1.21 11.95 21.74
C SER A 75 -0.30 10.95 21.01
N LEU A 76 -0.21 9.72 21.51
CA LEU A 76 0.57 8.66 20.85
C LEU A 76 0.12 8.45 19.39
N ASN A 77 -1.18 8.48 19.13
CA ASN A 77 -1.72 8.32 17.78
C ASN A 77 -1.28 9.45 16.84
N GLN A 78 -1.31 10.70 17.31
CA GLN A 78 -0.87 11.85 16.51
C GLN A 78 0.62 11.77 16.23
N TRP A 79 1.43 11.48 17.26
CA TRP A 79 2.87 11.36 17.11
C TRP A 79 3.26 10.25 16.11
N VAL A 80 2.58 9.09 16.19
CA VAL A 80 2.78 7.99 15.23
C VAL A 80 2.35 8.40 13.82
N ALA A 81 1.19 9.07 13.66
CA ALA A 81 0.73 9.54 12.35
C ALA A 81 1.73 10.50 11.71
N ASP A 82 2.17 11.54 12.43
CA ASP A 82 3.13 12.52 11.95
C ASP A 82 4.46 11.86 11.56
N THR A 83 4.95 10.91 12.38
CA THR A 83 6.19 10.17 12.12
C THR A 83 6.07 9.33 10.85
N LEU A 84 4.93 8.66 10.65
CA LEU A 84 4.68 7.86 9.45
C LEU A 84 4.54 8.71 8.19
N GLU A 85 3.85 9.85 8.27
CA GLU A 85 3.73 10.79 7.15
C GLU A 85 5.10 11.33 6.72
N GLN A 86 5.94 11.73 7.68
CA GLN A 86 7.31 12.16 7.40
C GLN A 86 8.14 11.05 6.76
N ALA A 87 8.11 9.84 7.30
CA ALA A 87 8.89 8.72 6.79
C ALA A 87 8.42 8.23 5.41
N ALA A 88 7.13 8.31 5.10
CA ALA A 88 6.57 7.86 3.83
C ALA A 88 6.75 8.87 2.68
N HIS A 89 6.96 10.15 3.01
CA HIS A 89 7.10 11.25 2.04
C HIS A 89 8.51 11.86 1.98
N ALA A 90 9.47 11.29 2.70
CA ALA A 90 10.89 11.69 2.69
C ALA A 90 11.65 11.20 1.45
#